data_AF-A0A536TMR5-F1
#
_entry.id   AF-A0A536TMR5-F1
#
_cell.length_a   1.000
_cell.length_b   1.000
_cell.length_c   1.000
_cell.angle_alpha   90.00
_cell.angle_beta   90.00
_cell.angle_gamma   90.00
#
_symmetry.space_group_name_H-M   'P 1'
#
loop_
_entity.id
_entity.type
_entity.pdbx_description
1 polymer ?
#
loop_
_entity_poly.entity_id
_entity_poly.type
_entity_poly.pdbx_seq_one_letter_code
_entity_poly.pdbx_strand_id
1 'polypeptide(L)'
;MDLRRLQKAALAALEDIKAREVEVFDVTHLTSMFDRVIIASADSARQLKALANRVQERAKAAGGRVYGVEGEDGGDWVLLDLGDIVVHIMQPA
;
A
#
# COMPACT_ATOMS: atom_id res chain seq x y z
N MET A 1 9.14 -12.92 -0.49
CA MET A 1 9.22 -12.60 -1.93
C MET A 1 10.38 -11.63 -2.12
N ASP A 2 10.95 -11.44 -3.31
CA ASP A 2 11.91 -10.35 -3.53
C ASP A 2 11.24 -8.99 -3.23
N LEU A 3 11.84 -8.20 -2.33
CA LEU A 3 11.32 -6.92 -1.86
C LEU A 3 11.07 -5.94 -3.01
N ARG A 4 12.00 -5.86 -3.98
CA ARG A 4 11.89 -4.93 -5.12
C ARG A 4 10.72 -5.30 -6.01
N ARG A 5 10.47 -6.59 -6.22
CA ARG A 5 9.29 -7.08 -6.95
C ARG A 5 7.99 -6.70 -6.23
N LEU A 6 7.93 -6.81 -4.90
CA LEU A 6 6.74 -6.45 -4.11
C LEU A 6 6.47 -4.95 -4.20
N GLN A 7 7.51 -4.15 -3.99
CA GLN A 7 7.45 -2.70 -4.08
C GLN A 7 6.95 -2.26 -5.46
N LYS A 8 7.50 -2.83 -6.54
CA LYS A 8 7.05 -2.51 -7.90
C LYS A 8 5.58 -2.87 -8.13
N ALA A 9 5.12 -4.00 -7.59
CA ALA A 9 3.72 -4.41 -7.70
C ALA A 9 2.77 -3.46 -6.95
N ALA A 10 3.12 -3.04 -5.74
CA ALA A 10 2.36 -2.07 -4.96
C ALA A 10 2.32 -0.70 -5.64
N LEU A 11 3.45 -0.19 -6.13
CA LEU A 11 3.52 1.09 -6.84
C LEU A 11 2.70 1.08 -8.13
N ALA A 12 2.79 0.02 -8.93
CA ALA A 12 1.99 -0.13 -10.14
C ALA A 12 0.48 -0.18 -9.82
N ALA A 13 0.10 -0.80 -8.70
CA ALA A 13 -1.30 -0.84 -8.26
C ALA A 13 -1.84 0.55 -7.89
N LEU A 14 -1.01 1.37 -7.21
CA LEU A 14 -1.36 2.75 -6.86
C LEU A 14 -1.46 3.62 -8.12
N GLU A 15 -0.56 3.42 -9.09
CA GLU A 15 -0.57 4.14 -10.36
C GLU A 15 -1.76 3.77 -11.27
N ASP A 16 -2.19 2.50 -11.27
CA ASP A 16 -3.34 2.00 -12.03
C ASP A 16 -4.62 2.80 -11.69
N ILE A 17 -4.77 3.20 -10.43
CA ILE A 17 -5.97 3.91 -9.90
C ILE A 17 -5.68 5.40 -9.64
N LYS A 18 -4.52 5.91 -10.10
CA LYS A 18 -4.14 7.33 -10.03
C LYS A 18 -4.09 7.88 -8.59
N ALA A 19 -3.43 7.15 -7.69
CA ALA A 19 -3.09 7.68 -6.37
C ALA A 19 -2.25 8.97 -6.50
N ARG A 20 -2.42 9.89 -5.55
CA ARG A 20 -1.61 11.11 -5.44
C ARG A 20 -0.50 10.92 -4.41
N GLU A 21 0.54 11.75 -4.51
CA GLU A 21 1.59 11.88 -3.48
C GLU A 21 2.17 10.54 -3.02
N VAL A 22 2.48 9.66 -3.99
CA VAL A 22 3.02 8.33 -3.68
C VAL A 22 4.49 8.47 -3.30
N GLU A 23 4.79 8.24 -2.02
CA GLU A 23 6.15 8.26 -1.48
C GLU A 23 6.55 6.90 -0.92
N VAL A 24 7.84 6.56 -1.02
CA VAL A 24 8.42 5.33 -0.50
C VAL A 24 9.57 5.66 0.43
N PHE A 25 9.49 5.15 1.65
CA PHE A 25 10.51 5.32 2.68
C PHE A 25 11.24 4.00 2.93
N ASP A 26 12.57 4.05 2.98
CA ASP A 26 13.40 2.99 3.54
C ASP A 26 13.51 3.19 5.04
N VAL A 27 12.96 2.26 5.83
CA VAL A 27 12.91 2.36 7.29
C VAL A 27 13.72 1.26 7.99
N THR A 28 14.55 0.53 7.24
CA THR A 28 15.40 -0.57 7.75
C THR A 28 16.34 -0.12 8.87
N HIS A 29 16.63 1.17 8.95
CA HIS A 29 17.47 1.79 9.99
C HIS A 29 16.69 2.27 11.23
N LEU A 30 15.35 2.18 11.21
CA LEU A 30 14.46 2.65 12.27
C LEU A 30 13.74 1.49 12.98
N THR A 31 13.40 0.42 12.26
CA THR A 31 12.65 -0.71 12.80
C THR A 31 13.01 -2.01 12.08
N SER A 32 12.84 -3.14 12.77
CA SER A 32 12.99 -4.49 12.20
C SER A 32 11.66 -5.12 11.79
N MET A 33 10.54 -4.40 11.91
CA MET A 33 9.20 -4.93 11.58
C MET A 33 8.96 -5.03 10.07
N PHE A 34 9.44 -4.05 9.30
CA PHE A 34 9.29 -3.96 7.85
C PHE A 34 10.41 -3.08 7.27
N ASP A 35 10.70 -3.27 5.98
CA ASP A 35 11.81 -2.60 5.29
C ASP A 35 11.35 -1.32 4.58
N ARG A 36 10.10 -1.29 4.11
CA ARG A 36 9.54 -0.17 3.33
C ARG A 36 8.20 0.28 3.88
N VAL A 37 8.02 1.59 3.89
CA VAL A 37 6.71 2.22 4.06
C VAL A 37 6.36 2.94 2.78
N ILE A 38 5.16 2.69 2.24
CA ILE A 38 4.60 3.42 1.11
C ILE A 38 3.44 4.26 1.62
N ILE A 39 3.43 5.55 1.31
CA ILE A 39 2.34 6.46 1.64
C ILE A 39 1.72 6.96 0.33
N ALA A 40 0.40 7.01 0.27
CA ALA A 40 -0.34 7.51 -0.88
C ALA A 40 -1.63 8.23 -0.46
N SER A 41 -2.02 9.21 -1.27
CA SER A 41 -3.23 10.01 -1.08
C SER A 41 -4.34 9.59 -2.07
N ALA A 42 -5.59 9.55 -1.59
CA ALA A 42 -6.79 9.26 -2.38
C ALA A 42 -7.79 10.42 -2.34
N ASP A 43 -8.49 10.66 -3.44
CA ASP A 43 -9.38 11.82 -3.63
C ASP A 43 -10.79 11.58 -3.09
N SER A 44 -11.15 10.31 -2.84
CA SER A 44 -12.45 9.91 -2.31
C SER A 44 -12.35 8.57 -1.59
N ALA A 45 -13.25 8.31 -0.64
CA ALA A 45 -13.40 6.99 0.00
C ALA A 45 -13.56 5.85 -1.03
N ARG A 46 -14.25 6.11 -2.16
CA ARG A 46 -14.37 5.14 -3.26
C ARG A 46 -13.02 4.83 -3.90
N GLN A 47 -12.20 5.86 -4.17
CA GLN A 47 -10.88 5.66 -4.74
C GLN A 47 -9.94 4.98 -3.74
N LEU A 48 -10.00 5.35 -2.46
CA LEU A 48 -9.25 4.73 -1.38
C LEU A 48 -9.51 3.22 -1.32
N LYS A 49 -10.79 2.80 -1.35
CA LYS A 49 -11.16 1.38 -1.39
C LYS A 49 -10.68 0.70 -2.68
N ALA A 50 -10.78 1.36 -3.83
CA ALA A 50 -10.30 0.81 -5.09
C ALA A 50 -8.77 0.62 -5.10
N LEU A 51 -8.03 1.57 -4.55
CA LEU A 51 -6.57 1.51 -4.38
C LEU A 51 -6.17 0.35 -3.47
N ALA A 52 -6.79 0.25 -2.29
CA ALA A 52 -6.54 -0.83 -1.34
C ALA A 52 -6.76 -2.21 -1.99
N ASN A 53 -7.91 -2.42 -2.64
CA ASN A 53 -8.20 -3.67 -3.34
C ASN A 53 -7.18 -3.96 -4.45
N ARG A 54 -6.80 -2.94 -5.23
CA ARG A 54 -5.84 -3.11 -6.32
C ARG A 54 -4.45 -3.48 -5.82
N VAL A 55 -3.99 -2.89 -4.72
CA VAL A 55 -2.71 -3.24 -4.09
C VAL A 55 -2.73 -4.70 -3.63
N GLN A 56 -3.81 -5.15 -3.00
CA GLN A 56 -3.96 -6.56 -2.59
C GLN A 56 -3.88 -7.52 -3.79
N GLU A 57 -4.62 -7.23 -4.86
CA GLU A 57 -4.62 -8.05 -6.08
C GLU A 57 -3.22 -8.15 -6.69
N ARG A 58 -2.54 -7.01 -6.89
CA ARG A 58 -1.21 -6.97 -7.51
C ARG A 58 -0.14 -7.61 -6.64
N ALA A 59 -0.21 -7.43 -5.31
CA ALA A 59 0.70 -8.08 -4.39
C ALA A 59 0.56 -9.61 -4.45
N LYS A 60 -0.67 -10.13 -4.39
CA LYS A 60 -0.94 -11.58 -4.52
C LYS A 60 -0.50 -12.13 -5.88
N ALA A 61 -0.84 -11.44 -6.97
CA ALA A 61 -0.45 -11.83 -8.32
C ALA A 61 1.08 -11.82 -8.54
N ALA A 62 1.82 -10.98 -7.82
CA ALA A 62 3.27 -10.96 -7.84
C ALA A 62 3.91 -12.13 -7.06
N GLY A 63 3.13 -12.88 -6.27
CA GLY A 63 3.60 -13.93 -5.35
C GLY A 63 3.83 -13.44 -3.91
N GLY A 64 3.37 -12.23 -3.58
CA GLY A 64 3.41 -11.66 -2.24
C GLY A 64 2.24 -12.13 -1.38
N ARG A 65 2.38 -11.97 -0.07
CA ARG A 65 1.32 -12.25 0.90
C ARG A 65 0.75 -10.93 1.40
N VAL A 66 -0.57 -10.87 1.56
CA VAL A 66 -1.26 -9.80 2.30
C VAL A 66 -1.59 -10.38 3.68
N TYR A 67 -1.01 -9.80 4.72
CA TYR A 67 -1.16 -10.26 6.10
C TYR A 67 -2.41 -9.67 6.74
N GLY A 68 -2.69 -8.41 6.43
CA GLY A 68 -3.86 -7.71 6.97
C GLY A 68 -4.21 -6.49 6.12
N VAL A 69 -5.47 -6.09 6.23
CA VAL A 69 -5.99 -4.82 5.71
C VAL A 69 -6.86 -4.24 6.81
N GLU A 70 -6.54 -3.02 7.22
CA GLU A 70 -7.24 -2.31 8.29
C GLU A 70 -7.84 -1.02 7.74
N GLY A 71 -9.00 -0.62 8.28
CA GLY A 71 -9.65 0.66 7.94
C GLY A 71 -10.44 0.70 6.63
N GLU A 72 -10.58 -0.41 5.89
CA GLU A 72 -11.24 -0.43 4.57
C GLU A 72 -12.72 0.00 4.60
N ASP A 73 -13.40 -0.20 5.73
CA ASP A 73 -14.81 0.21 5.91
C ASP A 73 -14.96 1.66 6.40
N GLY A 74 -13.89 2.25 6.97
CA GLY A 74 -13.92 3.60 7.55
C GLY A 74 -13.78 4.72 6.53
N GLY A 75 -13.26 4.44 5.34
CA GLY A 75 -13.23 5.37 4.20
C GLY A 75 -12.14 6.43 4.23
N ASP A 76 -11.59 6.78 5.39
CA ASP A 76 -10.63 7.88 5.53
C ASP A 76 -9.16 7.44 5.47
N TRP A 77 -8.86 6.22 5.94
CA TRP A 77 -7.50 5.68 5.99
C TRP A 77 -7.51 4.16 5.94
N VAL A 78 -6.69 3.59 5.07
CA VAL A 78 -6.41 2.16 4.98
C VAL A 78 -4.92 1.90 5.20
N LEU A 79 -4.66 0.83 5.96
CA LEU A 79 -3.34 0.23 6.13
C LEU A 79 -3.35 -1.16 5.50
N LEU A 80 -2.38 -1.45 4.63
CA LEU A 80 -2.13 -2.78 4.09
C LEU A 80 -0.78 -3.30 4.57
N ASP A 81 -0.80 -4.45 5.23
CA ASP A 81 0.39 -5.17 5.65
C ASP A 81 0.75 -6.24 4.61
N LEU A 82 1.90 -6.07 3.95
CA LEU A 82 2.45 -6.99 2.95
C LEU A 82 3.70 -7.74 3.47
N GLY A 83 3.97 -7.71 4.78
CA GLY A 83 5.16 -8.24 5.42
C GLY A 83 6.29 -7.22 5.41
N ASP A 84 7.23 -7.34 4.47
CA ASP A 84 8.39 -6.44 4.38
C ASP A 84 8.02 -5.01 3.92
N ILE A 85 6.76 -4.79 3.50
CA ILE A 85 6.23 -3.49 3.06
C ILE A 85 4.89 -3.22 3.75
N VAL A 86 4.75 -2.02 4.31
CA VAL A 86 3.45 -1.48 4.75
C VAL A 86 3.02 -0.37 3.80
N VAL A 87 1.75 -0.38 3.39
CA VAL A 87 1.16 0.65 2.51
C VAL A 87 0.08 1.39 3.27
N HIS A 88 0.21 2.71 3.38
CA HIS A 88 -0.81 3.60 3.91
C HIS A 88 -1.48 4.37 2.77
N ILE A 89 -2.81 4.36 2.75
CA ILE A 89 -3.62 5.07 1.77
C ILE A 89 -4.64 5.90 2.53
N MET A 90 -4.60 7.21 2.40
CA MET A 90 -5.45 8.12 3.18
C MET A 90 -6.06 9.21 2.32
N GLN A 91 -7.19 9.77 2.76
CA GLN A 91 -7.71 10.98 2.17
C GLN A 91 -7.00 12.21 2.76
N PRO A 92 -6.69 13.25 1.96
CA PRO A 92 -6.36 14.57 2.48
C PRO A 92 -7.52 15.10 3.33
N ALA A 93 -7.20 15.85 4.39
CA ALA A 93 -8.17 16.53 5.24
C ALA A 93 -8.89 17.68 4.50
#